data_AF-A0A3S0MR01-F1
#
_entry.id   AF-A0A3S0MR01-F1
#
_cell.length_a   1.000
_cell.length_b   1.000
_cell.length_c   1.000
_cell.angle_alpha   90.00
_cell.angle_beta   90.00
_cell.angle_gamma   90.00
#
_symmetry.space_group_name_H-M   'P 1'
#
loop_
_entity.id
_entity.type
_entity.pdbx_description
1 polymer ?
#
loop_
_entity_poly.entity_id
_entity_poly.type
_entity_poly.pdbx_seq_one_letter_code
_entity_poly.pdbx_strand_id
1 'polypeptide(L)'
;MIQSSELILNPDGSVYHLNLLPEHIAQDIIFVGDQNRVEKITQFFDSIEFSTQKREFKTQTGLFKGKRITVMSTGIGPDNIDIVMNELDALVNIDLKTRTPKEKLTSLNIIRIGTSGSLPADIPVDSFVMAKFGLGLDNMLRSYLIVEVSNLEMEDAFV
;
A
#
# COMPACT_ATOMS: atom_id res chain seq x y z
N MET A 1 -4.33 -4.18 24.25
CA MET A 1 -4.21 -5.41 23.44
C MET A 1 -5.38 -5.40 22.46
N ILE A 2 -5.09 -5.49 21.16
CA ILE A 2 -6.09 -5.53 20.09
C ILE A 2 -6.81 -6.89 20.15
N GLN A 3 -8.14 -6.90 20.01
CA GLN A 3 -8.92 -8.12 20.10
C GLN A 3 -8.67 -9.03 18.88
N SER A 4 -8.85 -10.35 19.05
CA SER A 4 -8.69 -11.31 17.95
C SER A 4 -9.68 -11.10 16.80
N SER A 5 -10.83 -10.49 17.09
CA SER A 5 -11.84 -10.11 16.10
C SER A 5 -11.46 -8.85 15.31
N GLU A 6 -10.54 -8.04 15.84
CA GLU A 6 -10.12 -6.76 15.25
C GLU A 6 -8.83 -6.92 14.43
N LEU A 7 -7.93 -7.81 14.84
CA LEU A 7 -6.72 -8.19 14.10
C LEU A 7 -6.73 -9.71 13.84
N ILE A 8 -7.26 -10.07 12.67
CA ILE A 8 -7.31 -11.46 12.22
C ILE A 8 -5.94 -11.84 11.65
N LEU A 9 -5.38 -12.96 12.13
CA LEU A 9 -4.12 -13.52 11.66
C LEU A 9 -4.38 -14.93 11.09
N ASN A 10 -3.59 -15.31 10.10
CA ASN A 10 -3.57 -16.68 9.60
C ASN A 10 -2.94 -17.65 10.62
N PRO A 11 -3.12 -18.98 10.48
CA PRO A 11 -2.52 -19.97 11.39
C PRO A 11 -0.99 -19.89 11.52
N ASP A 12 -0.30 -19.38 10.50
CA ASP A 12 1.16 -19.16 10.48
C ASP A 12 1.58 -17.84 11.14
N GLY A 13 0.64 -17.05 11.66
CA GLY A 13 0.85 -15.75 12.29
C GLY A 13 0.93 -14.57 11.32
N SER A 14 0.81 -14.80 10.00
CA SER A 14 0.78 -13.73 9.00
C SER A 14 -0.52 -12.94 9.02
N VAL A 15 -0.47 -11.70 8.53
CA VAL A 15 -1.67 -10.87 8.35
C VAL A 15 -2.62 -11.50 7.32
N TYR A 16 -3.93 -11.34 7.54
CA TYR A 16 -4.93 -12.19 6.94
C TYR A 16 -4.99 -12.10 5.41
N HIS A 17 -5.08 -10.91 4.82
CA HIS A 17 -5.26 -10.74 3.38
C HIS A 17 -3.94 -10.84 2.62
N LEU A 18 -2.88 -10.21 3.11
CA LEU A 18 -1.59 -10.14 2.41
C LEU A 18 -0.73 -11.40 2.58
N ASN A 19 -1.00 -12.21 3.60
CA ASN A 19 -0.22 -13.41 3.94
C ASN A 19 1.27 -13.10 4.18
N LEU A 20 1.52 -11.97 4.85
CA LEU A 20 2.85 -11.43 5.14
C LEU A 20 3.21 -11.51 6.63
N LEU A 21 4.51 -11.65 6.89
CA LEU A 21 5.15 -11.47 8.18
C LEU A 21 6.03 -10.21 8.11
N PRO A 22 6.41 -9.60 9.26
CA PRO A 22 7.18 -8.35 9.26
C PRO A 22 8.48 -8.39 8.44
N GLU A 23 9.17 -9.54 8.44
CA GLU A 23 10.39 -9.77 7.68
C GLU A 23 10.18 -9.80 6.16
N HIS A 24 8.96 -10.00 5.67
CA HIS A 24 8.68 -10.13 4.23
C HIS A 24 8.64 -8.79 3.50
N ILE A 25 8.62 -7.66 4.21
CA ILE A 25 8.51 -6.31 3.62
C ILE A 25 9.75 -5.45 3.90
N ALA A 26 10.06 -4.56 2.97
CA ALA A 26 11.05 -3.50 3.11
C ALA A 26 10.41 -2.20 3.61
N GLN A 27 11.25 -1.24 4.02
CA GLN A 27 10.77 0.10 4.39
C GLN A 27 10.25 0.89 3.18
N ASP A 28 10.85 0.69 2.01
CA ASP A 28 10.42 1.31 0.74
C ASP A 28 9.56 0.33 -0.06
N ILE A 29 8.34 0.75 -0.38
CA ILE A 29 7.32 -0.08 -1.01
C ILE A 29 6.76 0.60 -2.26
N ILE A 30 6.70 -0.15 -3.36
CA ILE A 30 6.04 0.26 -4.59
C ILE A 30 4.69 -0.45 -4.68
N PHE A 31 3.61 0.31 -4.73
CA PHE A 31 2.28 -0.20 -5.02
C PHE A 31 2.00 -0.21 -6.51
N VAL A 32 1.36 -1.28 -6.97
CA VAL A 32 0.75 -1.37 -8.30
C VAL A 32 -0.70 -1.83 -8.17
N GLY A 33 -1.56 -1.50 -9.12
CA GLY A 33 -2.92 -2.05 -9.14
C GLY A 33 -2.94 -3.51 -9.60
N ASP A 34 -2.39 -3.75 -10.79
CA ASP A 34 -2.34 -5.05 -11.44
C ASP A 34 -1.23 -5.95 -10.86
N GLN A 35 -1.60 -7.15 -10.39
CA GLN A 35 -0.68 -8.18 -9.90
C GLN A 35 0.41 -8.56 -10.91
N ASN A 36 0.12 -8.53 -12.22
CA ASN A 36 1.11 -8.86 -13.24
C ASN A 36 2.17 -7.77 -13.39
N ARG A 37 1.91 -6.55 -12.90
CA ARG A 37 2.88 -5.45 -12.91
C ARG A 37 3.98 -5.65 -11.87
N VAL A 38 3.74 -6.44 -10.82
CA VAL A 38 4.76 -6.75 -9.81
C VAL A 38 5.99 -7.35 -10.46
N GLU A 39 5.83 -8.44 -11.24
CA GLU A 39 6.93 -9.09 -11.95
C GLU A 39 7.57 -8.22 -13.03
N LYS A 40 6.76 -7.35 -13.68
CA LYS A 40 7.30 -6.39 -14.66
C LYS A 40 8.25 -5.37 -14.04
N ILE A 41 8.11 -5.07 -12.74
CA ILE A 41 9.02 -4.16 -12.04
C ILE A 41 10.19 -4.95 -11.45
N THR A 42 9.92 -6.06 -10.80
CA THR A 42 10.94 -6.83 -10.08
C THR A 42 11.89 -7.60 -10.99
N GLN A 43 11.58 -7.78 -12.28
CA GLN A 43 12.55 -8.28 -13.26
C GLN A 43 13.82 -7.42 -13.36
N PHE A 44 13.77 -6.16 -12.91
CA PHE A 44 14.92 -5.26 -12.86
C PHE A 44 15.74 -5.36 -11.57
N PHE A 45 15.29 -6.16 -10.59
CA PHE A 45 15.98 -6.33 -9.31
C PHE A 45 17.22 -7.21 -9.50
N ASP A 46 18.23 -6.96 -8.67
CA ASP A 46 19.45 -7.77 -8.61
C ASP A 46 19.13 -9.17 -8.06
N SER A 47 18.19 -9.26 -7.12
CA SER A 47 17.69 -10.52 -6.56
C SER A 47 16.30 -10.39 -5.96
N ILE A 48 15.57 -11.50 -5.90
CA ILE A 48 14.30 -11.64 -5.18
C ILE A 48 14.54 -12.53 -3.97
N GLU A 49 14.28 -12.01 -2.77
CA GLU A 49 14.44 -12.76 -1.50
C GLU A 49 13.12 -13.37 -1.02
N PHE A 50 11.99 -12.78 -1.41
CA PHE A 50 10.67 -13.21 -0.98
C PHE A 50 9.63 -12.96 -2.06
N SER A 51 8.71 -13.90 -2.21
CA SER A 51 7.56 -13.80 -3.12
C SER A 51 6.37 -14.54 -2.54
N THR A 52 5.21 -13.90 -2.51
CA THR A 52 3.94 -14.54 -2.16
C THR A 52 2.80 -13.95 -2.97
N GLN A 53 1.69 -14.69 -3.06
CA GLN A 53 0.46 -14.20 -3.64
C GLN A 53 -0.75 -14.81 -2.94
N LYS A 54 -1.68 -13.95 -2.53
CA LYS A 54 -3.00 -14.33 -2.04
C LYS A 54 -4.05 -13.45 -2.69
N ARG A 55 -4.95 -14.05 -3.47
CA ARG A 55 -5.94 -13.34 -4.29
C ARG A 55 -5.23 -12.34 -5.23
N GLU A 56 -5.66 -11.08 -5.25
CA GLU A 56 -5.08 -9.98 -6.02
C GLU A 56 -3.81 -9.37 -5.39
N PHE A 57 -3.46 -9.75 -4.15
CA PHE A 57 -2.30 -9.23 -3.42
C PHE A 57 -1.08 -10.10 -3.70
N LYS A 58 -0.25 -9.68 -4.66
CA LYS A 58 1.04 -10.27 -4.97
C LYS A 58 2.13 -9.38 -4.42
N THR A 59 3.07 -9.94 -3.67
CA THR A 59 4.17 -9.21 -3.04
C THR A 59 5.49 -9.86 -3.41
N GLN A 60 6.46 -9.05 -3.83
CA GLN A 60 7.84 -9.46 -4.04
C GLN A 60 8.78 -8.46 -3.38
N THR A 61 9.72 -8.97 -2.59
CA THR A 61 10.77 -8.17 -1.94
C THR A 61 12.12 -8.65 -2.43
N GLY A 62 13.04 -7.71 -2.64
CA GLY A 62 14.33 -7.99 -3.22
C GLY A 62 15.28 -6.80 -3.14
N LEU A 63 16.44 -6.96 -3.76
CA LEU A 63 17.47 -5.91 -3.85
C LEU A 63 17.45 -5.28 -5.23
N PHE A 64 17.44 -3.94 -5.27
CA PHE A 64 17.63 -3.16 -6.48
C PHE A 64 18.73 -2.12 -6.24
N LYS A 65 19.85 -2.26 -6.95
CA LYS A 65 21.03 -1.41 -6.81
C LYS A 65 21.51 -1.32 -5.35
N GLY A 66 21.51 -2.46 -4.66
CA GLY A 66 21.89 -2.57 -3.26
C GLY A 66 20.87 -2.04 -2.24
N LYS A 67 19.69 -1.56 -2.68
CA LYS A 67 18.60 -1.12 -1.80
C LYS A 67 17.51 -2.20 -1.73
N ARG A 68 17.06 -2.56 -0.53
CA ARG A 68 15.96 -3.51 -0.32
C ARG A 68 14.63 -2.80 -0.58
N ILE A 69 13.84 -3.31 -1.51
CA ILE A 69 12.56 -2.71 -1.94
C ILE A 69 11.50 -3.81 -2.03
N THR A 70 10.27 -3.48 -1.63
CA THR A 70 9.10 -4.34 -1.86
C THR A 70 8.26 -3.77 -2.99
N VAL A 71 7.79 -4.63 -3.90
CA VAL A 71 6.77 -4.31 -4.89
C VAL A 71 5.55 -5.16 -4.58
N MET A 72 4.39 -4.54 -4.43
CA MET A 72 3.15 -5.29 -4.19
C MET A 72 1.95 -4.76 -4.95
N SER A 73 1.07 -5.66 -5.37
CA SER A 73 -0.21 -5.30 -5.95
C SER A 73 -1.26 -5.09 -4.87
N THR A 74 -2.08 -4.07 -5.09
CA THR A 74 -3.16 -3.68 -4.19
C THR A 74 -4.51 -4.11 -4.72
N GLY A 75 -4.64 -4.42 -6.01
CA GLY A 75 -5.93 -4.50 -6.69
C GLY A 75 -6.46 -3.11 -7.11
N ILE A 76 -7.75 -3.06 -7.43
CA ILE A 76 -8.45 -1.86 -7.91
C ILE A 76 -9.37 -1.36 -6.81
N GLY A 77 -9.27 -0.08 -6.48
CA GLY A 77 -10.19 0.58 -5.55
C GLY A 77 -9.55 1.00 -4.23
N PRO A 78 -10.11 2.03 -3.58
CA PRO A 78 -9.61 2.54 -2.30
C PRO A 78 -9.90 1.59 -1.12
N ASP A 79 -10.93 0.74 -1.22
CA ASP A 79 -11.23 -0.36 -0.31
C ASP A 79 -10.11 -1.41 -0.26
N ASN A 80 -9.61 -1.77 -1.43
CA ASN A 80 -8.45 -2.64 -1.58
C ASN A 80 -7.19 -2.02 -0.99
N ILE A 81 -6.99 -0.71 -1.17
CA ILE A 81 -5.88 0.03 -0.55
C ILE A 81 -6.01 0.06 0.98
N ASP A 82 -7.23 0.22 1.49
CA ASP A 82 -7.50 0.27 2.93
C ASP A 82 -7.07 -1.01 3.66
N ILE A 83 -7.38 -2.18 3.07
CA ILE A 83 -6.90 -3.49 3.55
C ILE A 83 -5.37 -3.50 3.60
N VAL A 84 -4.73 -3.11 2.49
CA VAL A 84 -3.26 -3.14 2.37
C VAL A 84 -2.61 -2.21 3.41
N MET A 85 -3.13 -1.01 3.59
CA MET A 85 -2.58 -0.02 4.51
C MET A 85 -2.72 -0.47 5.97
N ASN A 86 -3.89 -0.98 6.37
CA ASN A 86 -4.10 -1.49 7.73
C ASN A 86 -3.21 -2.69 8.05
N GLU A 87 -3.08 -3.63 7.12
CA GLU A 87 -2.22 -4.80 7.34
C GLU A 87 -0.72 -4.46 7.31
N LEU A 88 -0.28 -3.53 6.45
CA LEU A 88 1.11 -3.05 6.47
C LEU A 88 1.45 -2.30 7.76
N ASP A 89 0.54 -1.45 8.26
CA ASP A 89 0.74 -0.79 9.55
C ASP A 89 0.85 -1.84 10.67
N ALA A 90 -0.02 -2.84 10.69
CA ALA A 90 0.06 -3.93 11.66
C ALA A 90 1.42 -4.65 11.63
N LEU A 91 1.96 -4.92 10.45
CA LEU A 91 3.27 -5.58 10.30
C LEU A 91 4.41 -4.77 10.94
N VAL A 92 4.42 -3.45 10.77
CA VAL A 92 5.53 -2.61 11.23
C VAL A 92 5.32 -2.04 12.63
N ASN A 93 4.08 -1.84 13.07
CA ASN A 93 3.74 -1.11 14.29
C ASN A 93 3.03 -1.93 15.36
N ILE A 94 2.57 -3.15 15.08
CA ILE A 94 1.99 -4.05 16.08
C ILE A 94 2.91 -5.25 16.30
N ASP A 95 3.11 -5.66 17.54
CA ASP A 95 3.64 -6.99 17.84
C ASP A 95 2.50 -8.00 17.60
N LEU A 96 2.59 -8.79 16.53
CA LEU A 96 1.52 -9.71 16.12
C LEU A 96 1.26 -10.84 17.13
N LYS A 97 2.24 -11.17 17.99
CA LYS A 97 2.10 -12.21 19.01
C LYS A 97 1.35 -11.68 20.22
N THR A 98 1.74 -10.50 20.72
CA THR A 98 1.11 -9.88 21.90
C THR A 98 -0.11 -9.04 21.55
N ARG A 99 -0.29 -8.70 20.26
CA ARG A 99 -1.31 -7.78 19.73
C ARG A 99 -1.28 -6.42 20.44
N THR A 100 -0.08 -5.90 20.68
CA THR A 100 0.13 -4.58 21.28
C THR A 100 0.87 -3.66 20.33
N PRO A 101 0.50 -2.37 20.25
CA PRO A 101 1.31 -1.39 19.55
C PRO A 101 2.74 -1.35 20.10
N LYS A 102 3.71 -1.21 19.20
CA LYS A 102 5.11 -1.00 19.54
C LYS A 102 5.29 0.41 20.09
N GLU A 103 6.20 0.58 21.05
CA GLU A 103 6.49 1.90 21.64
C GLU A 103 7.07 2.89 20.62
N LYS A 104 7.93 2.40 19.73
CA LYS A 104 8.51 3.17 18.64
C LYS A 104 7.83 2.79 17.33
N LEU A 105 7.06 3.72 16.79
CA LEU A 105 6.42 3.56 15.49
C LEU A 105 7.43 3.71 14.34
N THR A 106 7.16 2.98 13.26
CA THR A 106 7.93 2.95 12.02
C THR A 106 7.07 3.47 10.89
N SER A 107 7.62 4.41 10.12
CA SER A 107 6.99 4.91 8.90
C SER A 107 7.52 4.16 7.67
N LEU A 108 6.60 3.83 6.76
CA LEU A 108 6.90 3.24 5.45
C LEU A 108 6.95 4.34 4.39
N ASN A 109 7.83 4.16 3.39
CA ASN A 109 7.87 5.01 2.20
C ASN A 109 7.10 4.30 1.09
N ILE A 110 5.95 4.85 0.69
CA ILE A 110 5.06 4.19 -0.29
C ILE A 110 4.93 5.04 -1.55
N ILE A 111 5.15 4.44 -2.71
CA ILE A 111 4.94 5.06 -4.02
C ILE A 111 3.99 4.20 -4.84
N ARG A 112 2.89 4.77 -5.34
CA ARG A 112 1.97 4.07 -6.24
C ARG A 112 2.31 4.32 -7.70
N ILE A 113 2.53 3.26 -8.46
CA ILE A 113 2.69 3.26 -9.92
C ILE A 113 1.43 2.67 -10.56
N GLY A 114 0.57 3.58 -11.01
CA GLY A 114 -0.72 3.26 -11.61
C GLY A 114 -0.83 3.66 -13.08
N THR A 115 -2.05 3.56 -13.58
CA THR A 115 -2.49 4.12 -14.86
C THR A 115 -3.67 5.03 -14.58
N SER A 116 -3.81 6.12 -15.32
CA SER A 116 -4.89 7.10 -15.14
C SER A 116 -5.38 7.61 -16.49
N GLY A 117 -6.63 8.07 -16.52
CA GLY A 117 -7.12 8.94 -17.59
C GLY A 117 -6.76 10.40 -17.28
N SER A 118 -6.46 11.19 -18.31
CA SER A 118 -6.28 12.64 -18.19
C SER A 118 -7.59 13.37 -18.51
N LEU A 119 -7.89 14.43 -17.75
CA LEU A 119 -8.97 15.37 -18.09
C LEU A 119 -8.50 16.51 -19.00
N PRO A 120 -7.33 17.13 -18.77
CA PRO A 120 -6.77 18.09 -19.71
C PRO A 120 -6.43 17.43 -21.06
N ALA A 121 -6.89 18.03 -22.16
CA ALA A 121 -6.69 17.53 -23.51
C ALA A 121 -5.25 17.70 -24.03
N ASP A 122 -4.45 18.53 -23.36
CA ASP A 122 -3.07 18.86 -23.69
C ASP A 122 -2.05 17.88 -23.08
N ILE A 123 -2.48 16.93 -22.26
CA ILE A 123 -1.63 15.85 -21.73
C ILE A 123 -1.68 14.67 -22.72
N PRO A 124 -0.58 14.38 -23.45
CA PRO A 124 -0.55 13.27 -24.40
C PRO A 124 -0.69 11.91 -23.73
N VAL A 125 -1.18 10.92 -24.49
CA VAL A 125 -1.14 9.50 -24.11
C VAL A 125 0.31 9.09 -23.79
N ASP A 126 0.47 8.17 -22.83
CA ASP A 126 1.76 7.67 -22.31
C ASP A 126 2.61 8.70 -21.54
N SER A 127 2.04 9.87 -21.22
CA SER A 127 2.70 10.83 -20.32
C SER A 127 2.73 10.34 -18.88
N PHE A 128 3.83 10.63 -18.18
CA PHE A 128 3.89 10.47 -16.73
C PHE A 128 3.21 11.65 -16.04
N VAL A 129 2.30 11.34 -15.11
CA VAL A 129 1.69 12.32 -14.21
C VAL A 129 2.10 12.03 -12.77
N MET A 130 2.39 13.07 -12.02
CA MET A 130 2.69 13.00 -10.60
C MET A 130 1.60 13.75 -9.83
N ALA A 131 0.81 13.03 -9.03
CA ALA A 131 -0.26 13.62 -8.26
C ALA A 131 0.31 14.53 -7.16
N LYS A 132 -0.09 15.80 -7.17
CA LYS A 132 0.17 16.74 -6.07
C LYS A 132 -0.98 16.80 -5.07
N PHE A 133 -2.20 16.60 -5.55
CA PHE A 133 -3.44 16.54 -4.77
C PHE A 133 -4.25 15.33 -5.22
N GLY A 134 -5.10 14.81 -4.32
CA GLY A 134 -6.07 13.76 -4.62
C GLY A 134 -7.47 14.24 -4.29
N LEU A 135 -8.40 14.14 -5.25
CA LEU A 135 -9.81 14.39 -5.02
C LEU A 135 -10.53 13.04 -4.80
N GLY A 136 -10.85 12.74 -3.54
CA GLY A 136 -11.57 11.54 -3.16
C GLY A 136 -13.05 11.65 -3.47
N LEU A 137 -13.47 11.17 -4.65
CA LEU A 137 -14.88 11.06 -5.04
C LEU A 137 -15.52 9.75 -4.57
N ASP A 138 -14.73 8.85 -4.01
CA ASP A 138 -15.18 7.68 -3.28
C ASP A 138 -15.50 8.01 -1.81
N ASN A 139 -16.04 7.04 -1.08
CA ASN A 139 -16.46 7.25 0.30
C ASN A 139 -15.51 6.65 1.35
N MET A 140 -14.37 6.07 0.96
CA MET A 140 -13.51 5.33 1.90
C MET A 140 -12.91 6.24 2.96
N LEU A 141 -12.41 7.41 2.56
CA LEU A 141 -11.81 8.35 3.51
C LEU A 141 -12.82 8.94 4.51
N ARG A 142 -14.13 8.85 4.27
CA ARG A 142 -15.16 9.27 5.24
C ARG A 142 -15.23 8.34 6.47
N SER A 143 -14.65 7.14 6.40
CA SER A 143 -14.49 6.24 7.55
C SER A 143 -13.32 6.64 8.47
N TYR A 144 -12.54 7.66 8.10
CA TYR A 144 -11.36 8.11 8.82
C TYR A 144 -11.47 9.57 9.28
N LEU A 145 -10.66 9.94 10.28
CA LEU A 145 -10.47 11.35 10.64
C LEU A 145 -9.52 11.99 9.63
N ILE A 146 -10.06 12.86 8.78
CA ILE A 146 -9.33 13.44 7.64
C ILE A 146 -9.06 14.93 7.75
N VAL A 147 -9.49 15.59 8.83
CA VAL A 147 -9.42 17.05 8.98
C VAL A 147 -8.00 17.60 8.76
N GLU A 148 -6.97 16.89 9.25
CA GLU A 148 -5.58 17.32 9.12
C GLU A 148 -5.01 17.18 7.71
N VAL A 149 -5.61 16.34 6.86
CA VAL A 149 -5.15 16.08 5.47
C VAL A 149 -6.09 16.66 4.41
N SER A 150 -7.25 17.17 4.83
CA SER A 150 -8.23 17.85 3.98
C SER A 150 -7.78 19.26 3.61
N ASN A 151 -8.16 19.71 2.42
CA ASN A 151 -8.00 21.09 1.98
C ASN A 151 -9.38 21.73 1.84
N LEU A 152 -9.87 22.31 2.93
CA LEU A 152 -11.23 22.85 3.00
C LEU A 152 -11.47 23.97 1.98
N GLU A 153 -10.46 24.81 1.70
CA GLU A 153 -10.57 25.87 0.69
C GLU A 153 -10.80 25.28 -0.72
N MET A 154 -10.07 24.22 -1.07
CA MET A 154 -10.28 23.51 -2.34
C MET A 154 -11.59 22.73 -2.37
N GLU A 155 -11.99 22.11 -1.26
CA GLU A 155 -13.27 21.39 -1.15
C GLU A 155 -14.45 22.34 -1.35
N ASP A 156 -14.46 23.49 -0.65
CA ASP A 156 -15.52 24.50 -0.74
C ASP A 156 -15.57 25.16 -2.14
N ALA A 157 -14.43 25.34 -2.81
CA ALA A 157 -14.36 25.90 -4.16
C ALA A 157 -14.88 24.96 -5.26
N PHE A 158 -15.00 23.66 -4.97
CA PHE A 158 -15.49 22.65 -5.92
C PHE A 158 -17.02 22.50 -5.91
N VAL A 159 -17.69 23.07 -4.90
CA VAL A 159 -19.16 23.02 -4.69
C VAL A 159 -19.89 24.12 -5.46
#